data_AF-U4KR36-F1
#
_entry.id   AF-U4KR36-F1
#
_cell.length_a   1.000
_cell.length_b   1.000
_cell.length_c   1.000
_cell.angle_alpha   90.00
_cell.angle_beta   90.00
_cell.angle_gamma   90.00
#
_symmetry.space_group_name_H-M   'P 1'
#
loop_
_entity.id
_entity.type
_entity.pdbx_description
1 polymer ?
#
loop_
_entity_poly.entity_id
_entity_poly.type
_entity_poly.pdbx_seq_one_letter_code
_entity_poly.pdbx_strand_id
1 'polypeptide(L)'
;MKKRVIFLIVIVSALILSGCQKKKITCEEDETIKDGKCVVLLSEIDQKIVDTSELTNYTIEVSIQFKEEIANVVIAFDDEKSVFQTNNQTEYYLNENNQVYRVFESKSGYQKELISADSSQATLYDFFVDLKEDDLSKHESAYLLNYSSYDLLDDLRKSFDRNAVLSNVVVTFGDTHIKSFNFDLSTGELVYHLMMNFTNINQTVIEVPSHV
;
A
#
# COMPACT_ATOMS: atom_id res chain seq x y z
N MET A 1 -36.54 7.92 63.96
CA MET A 1 -35.76 7.16 62.96
C MET A 1 -36.20 7.36 61.49
N LYS A 2 -37.38 7.92 61.16
CA LYS A 2 -37.83 8.10 59.75
C LYS A 2 -37.18 9.24 58.95
N LYS A 3 -36.58 10.25 59.60
CA LYS A 3 -35.96 11.41 58.89
C LYS A 3 -34.57 11.14 58.29
N ARG A 4 -33.83 10.11 58.76
CA ARG A 4 -32.50 9.78 58.24
C ARG A 4 -32.52 8.92 56.97
N VAL A 5 -33.61 8.18 56.74
CA VAL A 5 -33.77 7.31 55.55
C VAL A 5 -34.06 8.12 54.29
N ILE A 6 -34.82 9.23 54.42
CA ILE A 6 -35.17 10.10 53.29
C ILE A 6 -33.93 10.85 52.76
N PHE A 7 -33.02 11.27 53.65
CA PHE A 7 -31.81 12.00 53.28
C PHE A 7 -30.81 11.13 52.49
N LEU A 8 -30.73 9.83 52.82
CA LEU A 8 -29.90 8.86 52.09
C LEU A 8 -30.45 8.55 50.69
N ILE A 9 -31.77 8.48 50.53
CA ILE A 9 -32.41 8.24 49.23
C ILE A 9 -32.19 9.41 48.26
N VAL A 10 -32.21 10.66 48.75
CA VAL A 10 -31.97 11.86 47.94
C VAL A 10 -30.51 12.00 47.51
N ILE A 11 -29.55 11.59 48.34
CA ILE A 11 -28.12 11.62 47.99
C ILE A 11 -27.78 10.50 46.98
N VAL A 12 -28.35 9.31 47.14
CA VAL A 12 -28.16 8.21 46.20
C VAL A 12 -28.81 8.51 44.86
N SER A 13 -29.99 9.14 44.81
CA SER A 13 -30.60 9.56 43.53
C SER A 13 -29.89 10.75 42.87
N ALA A 14 -29.28 11.65 43.65
CA ALA A 14 -28.42 12.72 43.11
C ALA A 14 -27.12 12.17 42.50
N LEU A 15 -26.53 11.11 43.09
CA LEU A 15 -25.32 10.45 42.56
C LEU A 15 -25.57 9.59 41.32
N ILE A 16 -26.80 9.09 41.12
CA ILE A 16 -27.20 8.35 39.90
C ILE A 16 -27.52 9.32 38.75
N LEU A 17 -27.88 10.58 39.05
CA LEU A 17 -28.14 11.63 38.05
C LEU A 17 -26.89 12.40 37.59
N SER A 18 -25.74 12.24 38.25
CA SER A 18 -24.42 12.53 37.65
C SER A 18 -23.99 11.46 36.64
N GLY A 19 -24.98 10.74 36.07
CA GLY A 19 -24.81 9.84 34.95
C GLY A 19 -24.09 10.54 33.81
N CYS A 20 -22.99 9.93 33.37
CA CYS A 20 -22.29 10.13 32.11
C CYS A 20 -22.69 11.42 31.38
N GLN A 21 -22.03 12.53 31.71
CA GLN A 21 -21.89 13.58 30.70
C GLN A 21 -21.14 12.93 29.55
N LYS A 22 -21.87 12.44 28.54
CA LYS A 22 -21.30 12.11 27.23
C LYS A 22 -20.61 13.39 26.79
N LYS A 23 -19.29 13.44 27.00
CA LYS A 23 -18.43 14.51 26.51
C LYS A 23 -18.75 14.58 25.03
N LYS A 24 -19.42 15.66 24.61
CA LYS A 24 -19.84 15.82 23.23
C LYS A 24 -18.54 15.92 22.45
N ILE A 25 -18.21 14.85 21.73
CA ILE A 25 -17.05 14.83 20.87
C ILE A 25 -17.36 15.86 19.78
N THR A 26 -16.51 16.87 19.69
CA THR A 26 -16.55 17.86 18.62
C THR A 26 -15.32 17.58 17.80
N CYS A 27 -15.53 17.29 16.52
CA CYS A 27 -14.46 17.02 15.59
C CYS A 27 -14.06 18.30 14.86
N GLU A 28 -12.88 18.29 14.25
CA GLU A 28 -12.40 19.39 13.39
C GLU A 28 -13.24 19.48 12.09
N GLU A 29 -13.08 20.54 11.30
CA GLU A 29 -13.95 20.80 10.12
C GLU A 29 -13.87 19.69 9.05
N ASP A 30 -12.75 18.97 9.01
CA ASP A 30 -12.46 17.86 8.12
C ASP A 30 -12.71 16.48 8.74
N GLU A 31 -13.37 16.42 9.91
CA GLU A 31 -13.60 15.17 10.63
C GLU A 31 -15.09 14.89 10.89
N THR A 32 -15.45 13.62 10.94
CA THR A 32 -16.80 13.16 11.33
C THR A 32 -16.74 12.13 12.46
N ILE A 33 -17.83 11.97 13.21
CA ILE A 33 -17.89 10.99 14.30
C ILE A 33 -18.28 9.63 13.71
N LYS A 34 -17.35 8.67 13.70
CA LYS A 34 -17.63 7.23 13.49
C LYS A 34 -17.23 6.45 14.74
N ASP A 35 -18.12 5.60 15.24
CA ASP A 35 -17.92 4.74 16.42
C ASP A 35 -17.41 5.47 17.68
N GLY A 36 -17.81 6.74 17.87
CA GLY A 36 -17.40 7.56 19.02
C GLY A 36 -15.95 8.06 18.95
N LYS A 37 -15.37 8.12 17.76
CA LYS A 37 -14.09 8.80 17.47
C LYS A 37 -14.28 9.77 16.31
N CYS A 38 -13.49 10.85 16.30
CA CYS A 38 -13.37 11.70 15.12
C CYS A 38 -12.51 10.96 14.09
N VAL A 39 -13.00 10.90 12.86
CA VAL A 39 -12.29 10.32 11.72
C VAL A 39 -12.26 11.35 10.61
N VAL A 40 -11.10 11.52 9.98
CA VAL A 40 -10.93 12.43 8.85
C VAL A 40 -11.85 11.99 7.70
N LEU A 41 -12.53 12.95 7.10
CA LEU A 41 -13.29 12.80 5.86
C LEU A 41 -12.29 12.80 4.70
N LEU A 42 -11.88 11.60 4.30
CA LEU A 42 -11.10 11.43 3.08
C LEU A 42 -12.00 11.64 1.85
N SER A 43 -11.41 12.18 0.79
CA SER A 43 -12.04 12.16 -0.53
C SER A 43 -12.18 10.72 -1.02
N GLU A 44 -12.97 10.52 -2.07
CA GLU A 44 -13.06 9.18 -2.69
C GLU A 44 -11.69 8.69 -3.18
N ILE A 45 -10.83 9.58 -3.67
CA ILE A 45 -9.51 9.24 -4.19
C ILE A 45 -8.53 8.93 -3.07
N ASP A 46 -8.47 9.78 -2.05
CA ASP A 46 -7.63 9.52 -0.88
C ASP A 46 -8.04 8.22 -0.18
N GLN A 47 -9.34 7.93 -0.08
CA GLN A 47 -9.80 6.65 0.47
C GLN A 47 -9.28 5.47 -0.35
N LYS A 48 -9.33 5.53 -1.69
CA LYS A 48 -8.81 4.45 -2.55
C LYS A 48 -7.30 4.29 -2.43
N ILE A 49 -6.56 5.38 -2.22
CA ILE A 49 -5.11 5.31 -2.01
C ILE A 49 -4.81 4.64 -0.67
N VAL A 50 -5.49 5.04 0.41
CA VAL A 50 -5.38 4.41 1.74
C VAL A 50 -5.77 2.94 1.68
N ASP A 51 -6.89 2.61 1.07
CA ASP A 51 -7.33 1.22 0.92
C ASP A 51 -6.28 0.39 0.17
N THR A 52 -5.56 0.98 -0.79
CA THR A 52 -4.46 0.32 -1.52
C THR A 52 -3.21 0.16 -0.65
N SER A 53 -2.84 1.15 0.14
CA SER A 53 -1.64 1.10 1.00
C SER A 53 -1.79 0.15 2.19
N GLU A 54 -3.01 -0.15 2.59
CA GLU A 54 -3.32 -1.14 3.64
C GLU A 54 -3.38 -2.59 3.12
N LEU A 55 -3.25 -2.81 1.80
CA LEU A 55 -3.24 -4.16 1.23
C LEU A 55 -2.01 -4.96 1.68
N THR A 56 -2.26 -6.19 2.08
CA THR A 56 -1.22 -7.17 2.47
C THR A 56 -1.27 -8.44 1.62
N ASN A 57 -2.36 -8.65 0.87
CA ASN A 57 -2.57 -9.76 -0.03
C ASN A 57 -3.03 -9.26 -1.43
N TYR A 58 -2.13 -9.30 -2.41
CA TYR A 58 -2.38 -8.82 -3.77
C TYR A 58 -1.26 -9.20 -4.73
N THR A 59 -1.44 -8.96 -6.02
CA THR A 59 -0.43 -9.14 -7.06
C THR A 59 -0.26 -7.85 -7.86
N ILE A 60 0.99 -7.49 -8.16
CA ILE A 60 1.36 -6.48 -9.15
C ILE A 60 1.92 -7.20 -10.37
N GLU A 61 1.23 -7.06 -11.51
CA GLU A 61 1.72 -7.48 -12.82
C GLU A 61 2.38 -6.29 -13.50
N VAL A 62 3.69 -6.38 -13.73
CA VAL A 62 4.47 -5.34 -14.40
C VAL A 62 4.82 -5.79 -15.81
N SER A 63 4.40 -5.01 -16.80
CA SER A 63 4.81 -5.16 -18.20
C SER A 63 5.73 -4.02 -18.59
N ILE A 64 6.90 -4.36 -19.12
CA ILE A 64 7.90 -3.42 -19.63
C ILE A 64 8.02 -3.64 -21.14
N GLN A 65 7.57 -2.67 -21.92
CA GLN A 65 7.65 -2.71 -23.37
C GLN A 65 8.77 -1.81 -23.89
N PHE A 66 9.60 -2.36 -24.77
CA PHE A 66 10.57 -1.60 -25.56
C PHE A 66 10.46 -2.02 -27.03
N LYS A 67 10.03 -1.08 -27.89
CA LYS A 67 9.70 -1.39 -29.30
C LYS A 67 8.65 -2.52 -29.37
N GLU A 68 8.99 -3.64 -30.00
CA GLU A 68 8.13 -4.82 -30.15
C GLU A 68 8.36 -5.87 -29.04
N GLU A 69 9.35 -5.67 -28.17
CA GLU A 69 9.69 -6.59 -27.09
C GLU A 69 8.92 -6.26 -25.81
N ILE A 70 8.42 -7.29 -25.13
CA ILE A 70 7.72 -7.17 -23.84
C ILE A 70 8.38 -8.10 -22.83
N ALA A 71 8.80 -7.55 -21.70
CA ALA A 71 9.23 -8.29 -20.53
C ALA A 71 8.17 -8.18 -19.43
N ASN A 72 7.89 -9.29 -18.75
CA ASN A 72 6.92 -9.34 -17.66
C ASN A 72 7.63 -9.63 -16.34
N VAL A 73 7.17 -8.96 -15.29
CA VAL A 73 7.57 -9.19 -13.90
C VAL A 73 6.29 -9.35 -13.09
N VAL A 74 6.26 -10.34 -12.22
CA VAL A 74 5.16 -10.57 -11.28
C VAL A 74 5.71 -10.37 -9.88
N ILE A 75 5.00 -9.55 -9.10
CA ILE A 75 5.30 -9.30 -7.71
C ILE A 75 4.04 -9.65 -6.94
N ALA A 76 4.09 -10.61 -6.05
CA ALA A 76 2.90 -11.01 -5.29
C ALA A 76 3.17 -10.97 -3.81
N PHE A 77 2.13 -10.65 -3.05
CA PHE A 77 2.12 -10.56 -1.59
C PHE A 77 1.00 -11.44 -1.06
N ASP A 78 1.33 -12.30 -0.10
CA ASP A 78 0.45 -13.24 0.60
C ASP A 78 0.71 -13.09 2.11
N ASP A 79 0.36 -11.91 2.63
CA ASP A 79 0.53 -11.45 4.01
C ASP A 79 1.99 -11.51 4.51
N GLU A 80 2.45 -12.69 4.89
CA GLU A 80 3.78 -12.94 5.43
C GLU A 80 4.80 -13.39 4.37
N LYS A 81 4.35 -13.62 3.13
CA LYS A 81 5.20 -14.06 2.03
C LYS A 81 5.12 -13.07 0.88
N SER A 82 6.22 -12.91 0.16
CA SER A 82 6.18 -12.28 -1.16
C SER A 82 7.01 -13.05 -2.18
N VAL A 83 6.69 -12.86 -3.45
CA VAL A 83 7.43 -13.47 -4.56
C VAL A 83 7.74 -12.38 -5.58
N PHE A 84 8.96 -12.40 -6.07
CA PHE A 84 9.43 -11.61 -7.20
C PHE A 84 9.82 -12.55 -8.32
N GLN A 85 9.07 -12.51 -9.42
CA GLN A 85 9.23 -13.41 -10.55
C GLN A 85 9.47 -12.63 -11.82
N THR A 86 10.54 -12.98 -12.53
CA THR A 86 10.86 -12.53 -13.87
C THR A 86 10.82 -13.73 -14.83
N ASN A 87 11.04 -13.49 -16.12
CA ASN A 87 11.16 -14.58 -17.11
C ASN A 87 12.26 -15.60 -16.78
N ASN A 88 13.30 -15.22 -16.04
CA ASN A 88 14.50 -16.04 -15.84
C ASN A 88 14.75 -16.45 -14.39
N GLN A 89 14.05 -15.85 -13.43
CA GLN A 89 14.35 -16.02 -12.01
C GLN A 89 13.10 -15.81 -11.18
N THR A 90 12.94 -16.65 -10.16
CA THR A 90 11.93 -16.48 -9.11
C THR A 90 12.63 -16.43 -7.76
N GLU A 91 12.28 -15.43 -6.97
CA GLU A 91 12.74 -15.27 -5.60
C GLU A 91 11.54 -15.14 -4.68
N TYR A 92 11.60 -15.80 -3.53
CA TYR A 92 10.59 -15.70 -2.48
C TYR A 92 11.17 -14.99 -1.27
N TYR A 93 10.33 -14.29 -0.54
CA TYR A 93 10.68 -13.59 0.68
C TYR A 93 9.70 -14.00 1.77
N LEU A 94 10.22 -14.35 2.94
CA LEU A 94 9.45 -14.85 4.08
C LEU A 94 9.68 -13.96 5.29
N ASN A 95 8.61 -13.41 5.84
CA ASN A 95 8.63 -12.66 7.08
C ASN A 95 8.34 -13.62 8.24
N GLU A 96 9.40 -14.11 8.90
CA GLU A 96 9.29 -15.06 10.01
C GLU A 96 9.93 -14.44 11.25
N ASN A 97 9.19 -14.28 12.36
CA ASN A 97 9.72 -13.77 13.64
C ASN A 97 10.46 -12.41 13.53
N ASN A 98 9.90 -11.46 12.77
CA ASN A 98 10.52 -10.16 12.46
C ASN A 98 11.88 -10.26 11.72
N GLN A 99 12.11 -11.37 11.02
CA GLN A 99 13.26 -11.57 10.15
C GLN A 99 12.79 -11.83 8.73
N VAL A 100 13.52 -11.27 7.76
CA VAL A 100 13.23 -11.45 6.34
C VAL A 100 14.20 -12.46 5.76
N TYR A 101 13.66 -13.56 5.25
CA TYR A 101 14.43 -14.59 4.57
C TYR A 101 14.19 -14.55 3.08
N ARG A 102 15.27 -14.57 2.29
CA ARG A 102 15.21 -14.74 0.83
C ARG A 102 15.40 -16.20 0.48
N VAL A 103 14.52 -16.74 -0.36
CA VAL A 103 14.61 -18.09 -0.92
C VAL A 103 14.76 -17.98 -2.44
N PHE A 104 15.84 -18.55 -2.97
CA PHE A 104 16.18 -18.42 -4.40
C PHE A 104 16.78 -19.71 -4.95
N GLU A 105 16.68 -19.89 -6.27
CA GLU A 105 17.24 -21.06 -6.95
C GLU A 105 18.76 -20.93 -7.11
N SER A 106 19.49 -22.00 -6.82
CA SER A 106 20.92 -22.13 -7.02
C SER A 106 21.24 -23.42 -7.80
N LYS A 107 22.52 -23.60 -8.17
CA LYS A 107 22.96 -24.83 -8.86
C LYS A 107 22.71 -26.12 -8.08
N SER A 108 22.57 -26.03 -6.76
CA SER A 108 22.34 -27.18 -5.87
C SER A 108 20.87 -27.34 -5.43
N GLY A 109 19.95 -26.56 -6.00
CA GLY A 109 18.55 -26.46 -5.55
C GLY A 109 18.28 -25.11 -4.88
N TYR A 110 17.18 -24.99 -4.15
CA TYR A 110 16.83 -23.75 -3.46
C TYR A 110 17.74 -23.50 -2.25
N GLN A 111 18.01 -22.22 -1.97
CA GLN A 111 18.75 -21.77 -0.79
C GLN A 111 17.94 -20.72 -0.03
N LYS A 112 18.05 -20.70 1.30
CA LYS A 112 17.43 -19.72 2.22
C LYS A 112 18.53 -18.92 2.90
N GLU A 113 18.45 -17.60 2.80
CA GLU A 113 19.37 -16.69 3.47
C GLU A 113 18.62 -15.60 4.25
N LEU A 114 19.19 -15.17 5.37
CA LEU A 114 18.67 -14.05 6.14
C LEU A 114 19.16 -12.75 5.50
N ILE A 115 18.24 -11.83 5.19
CA ILE A 115 18.54 -10.53 4.60
C ILE A 115 18.04 -9.39 5.49
N SER A 116 18.48 -8.16 5.20
CA SER A 116 17.89 -6.97 5.82
C SER A 116 16.49 -6.73 5.24
N ALA A 117 15.55 -6.23 6.05
CA ALA A 117 14.22 -5.87 5.57
C ALA A 117 14.29 -4.83 4.43
N ASP A 118 15.17 -3.83 4.59
CA ASP A 118 15.42 -2.78 3.59
C ASP A 118 16.00 -3.30 2.26
N SER A 119 16.48 -4.55 2.24
CA SER A 119 17.03 -5.18 1.03
C SER A 119 16.04 -6.08 0.30
N SER A 120 14.78 -6.16 0.76
CA SER A 120 13.74 -6.88 0.03
C SER A 120 13.33 -6.08 -1.21
N GLN A 121 13.19 -6.76 -2.36
CA GLN A 121 12.72 -6.09 -3.59
C GLN A 121 11.27 -5.60 -3.45
N ALA A 122 10.51 -6.16 -2.51
CA ALA A 122 9.15 -5.76 -2.17
C ALA A 122 9.03 -4.26 -1.89
N THR A 123 9.95 -3.69 -1.11
CA THR A 123 9.87 -2.28 -0.67
C THR A 123 10.08 -1.28 -1.81
N LEU A 124 10.67 -1.68 -2.94
CA LEU A 124 10.82 -0.80 -4.11
C LEU A 124 9.48 -0.51 -4.80
N TYR A 125 8.46 -1.33 -4.56
CA TYR A 125 7.17 -1.24 -5.24
C TYR A 125 6.08 -0.61 -4.36
N ASP A 126 6.40 -0.21 -3.13
CA ASP A 126 5.53 0.51 -2.20
C ASP A 126 5.48 2.03 -2.47
N PHE A 127 5.93 2.47 -3.65
CA PHE A 127 5.96 3.89 -4.00
C PHE A 127 4.58 4.56 -3.94
N PHE A 128 3.47 3.82 -3.95
CA PHE A 128 2.12 4.38 -3.85
C PHE A 128 1.66 4.66 -2.41
N VAL A 129 2.39 4.21 -1.38
CA VAL A 129 1.95 4.28 0.03
C VAL A 129 1.77 5.71 0.55
N ASP A 130 2.56 6.67 0.06
CA ASP A 130 2.52 8.07 0.48
C ASP A 130 1.80 9.00 -0.52
N LEU A 131 1.16 8.43 -1.55
CA LEU A 131 0.46 9.21 -2.57
C LEU A 131 -0.74 9.94 -1.96
N LYS A 132 -1.02 11.16 -2.43
CA LYS A 132 -2.21 11.93 -2.04
C LYS A 132 -2.97 12.42 -3.25
N GLU A 133 -4.26 12.73 -3.10
CA GLU A 133 -5.04 13.32 -4.20
C GLU A 133 -4.41 14.62 -4.72
N ASP A 134 -3.82 15.44 -3.84
CA ASP A 134 -3.15 16.70 -4.23
C ASP A 134 -1.93 16.49 -5.16
N ASP A 135 -1.37 15.28 -5.19
CA ASP A 135 -0.30 14.93 -6.13
C ASP A 135 -0.84 14.62 -7.53
N LEU A 136 -2.16 14.54 -7.69
CA LEU A 136 -2.83 14.10 -8.91
C LEU A 136 -3.56 15.25 -9.61
N SER A 137 -3.34 15.35 -10.92
CA SER A 137 -4.08 16.21 -11.81
C SER A 137 -5.06 15.38 -12.64
N LYS A 138 -6.37 15.58 -12.45
CA LYS A 138 -7.38 14.85 -13.22
C LYS A 138 -7.38 15.27 -14.70
N HIS A 139 -7.25 14.30 -15.61
CA HIS A 139 -7.34 14.49 -17.05
C HIS A 139 -8.30 13.47 -17.65
N GLU A 140 -9.51 13.91 -18.02
CA GLU A 140 -10.62 13.07 -18.46
C GLU A 140 -10.98 11.96 -17.44
N SER A 141 -10.73 10.70 -17.79
CA SER A 141 -11.01 9.51 -16.97
C SER A 141 -9.81 8.99 -16.19
N ALA A 142 -8.66 9.67 -16.29
CA ALA A 142 -7.41 9.27 -15.66
C ALA A 142 -6.83 10.39 -14.79
N TYR A 143 -5.87 10.01 -13.94
CA TYR A 143 -5.16 10.94 -13.07
C TYR A 143 -3.68 10.97 -13.48
N LEU A 144 -3.15 12.17 -13.70
CA LEU A 144 -1.73 12.37 -13.97
C LEU A 144 -1.02 12.69 -12.66
N LEU A 145 -0.01 11.91 -12.32
CA LEU A 145 0.80 12.16 -11.13
C LEU A 145 1.85 13.23 -11.43
N ASN A 146 1.84 14.28 -10.62
CA ASN A 146 2.80 15.37 -10.65
C ASN A 146 4.16 14.90 -10.09
N TYR A 147 4.91 14.12 -10.86
CA TYR A 147 6.11 13.40 -10.41
C TYR A 147 7.26 14.25 -9.84
N SER A 148 7.27 15.57 -10.04
CA SER A 148 8.31 16.47 -9.51
C SER A 148 8.34 16.58 -7.99
N SER A 149 7.30 16.12 -7.29
CA SER A 149 7.18 16.18 -5.83
C SER A 149 7.52 14.87 -5.11
N TYR A 150 7.84 13.78 -5.83
CA TYR A 150 7.71 12.43 -5.26
C TYR A 150 9.01 11.61 -5.30
N ASP A 151 9.71 11.59 -4.15
CA ASP A 151 11.04 10.97 -3.99
C ASP A 151 11.07 9.47 -4.29
N LEU A 152 9.99 8.72 -4.00
CA LEU A 152 9.96 7.26 -4.21
C LEU A 152 9.94 6.87 -5.70
N LEU A 153 9.41 7.73 -6.58
CA LEU A 153 9.51 7.52 -8.03
C LEU A 153 10.95 7.73 -8.53
N ASP A 154 11.76 8.49 -7.79
CA ASP A 154 13.17 8.69 -8.11
C ASP A 154 13.99 7.40 -7.84
N ASP A 155 13.65 6.66 -6.78
CA ASP A 155 14.32 5.38 -6.48
C ASP A 155 13.93 4.29 -7.48
N LEU A 156 12.65 4.20 -7.84
CA LEU A 156 12.20 3.34 -8.95
C LEU A 156 12.92 3.71 -10.25
N ARG A 157 13.01 4.98 -10.60
CA ARG A 157 13.74 5.45 -11.80
C ARG A 157 15.22 5.06 -11.75
N LYS A 158 15.90 5.27 -10.62
CA LYS A 158 17.33 4.95 -10.43
C LYS A 158 17.61 3.45 -10.46
N SER A 159 16.65 2.60 -10.10
CA SER A 159 16.84 1.15 -10.16
C SER A 159 16.99 0.65 -11.61
N PHE A 160 16.45 1.38 -12.58
CA PHE A 160 16.64 1.10 -14.01
C PHE A 160 17.92 1.76 -14.56
N ASP A 161 18.03 3.08 -14.47
CA ASP A 161 19.23 3.84 -14.86
C ASP A 161 19.28 5.17 -14.09
N ARG A 162 20.46 5.53 -13.59
CA ARG A 162 20.66 6.80 -12.84
C ARG A 162 20.28 8.04 -13.63
N ASN A 163 20.34 7.99 -14.97
CA ASN A 163 19.99 9.06 -15.89
C ASN A 163 18.62 8.86 -16.54
N ALA A 164 17.85 7.84 -16.14
CA ALA A 164 16.51 7.67 -16.68
C ALA A 164 15.62 8.88 -16.34
N VAL A 165 14.66 9.21 -17.18
CA VAL A 165 13.67 10.25 -16.93
C VAL A 165 12.29 9.61 -16.99
N LEU A 166 11.52 9.83 -15.94
CA LEU A 166 10.18 9.29 -15.79
C LEU A 166 9.18 10.35 -16.25
N SER A 167 8.20 9.95 -17.06
CA SER A 167 7.22 10.86 -17.65
C SER A 167 5.86 10.19 -17.86
N ASN A 168 4.82 11.00 -18.09
CA ASN A 168 3.47 10.54 -18.39
C ASN A 168 2.93 9.53 -17.36
N VAL A 169 3.12 9.82 -16.08
CA VAL A 169 2.66 8.93 -15.00
C VAL A 169 1.16 9.03 -14.87
N VAL A 170 0.47 8.03 -15.41
CA VAL A 170 -0.97 7.90 -15.37
C VAL A 170 -1.34 6.90 -14.29
N VAL A 171 -2.11 7.35 -13.31
CA VAL A 171 -2.75 6.52 -12.29
C VAL A 171 -4.21 6.30 -12.70
N THR A 172 -4.65 5.05 -12.65
CA THR A 172 -6.07 4.71 -12.81
C THR A 172 -6.61 4.06 -11.54
N PHE A 173 -7.84 4.41 -11.18
CA PHE A 173 -8.52 3.90 -10.01
C PHE A 173 -9.62 2.93 -10.41
N GLY A 174 -9.75 1.85 -9.66
CA GLY A 174 -10.91 0.95 -9.72
C GLY A 174 -12.03 1.44 -8.81
N ASP A 175 -12.89 0.50 -8.43
CA ASP A 175 -14.02 0.78 -7.53
C ASP A 175 -13.54 1.07 -6.10
N THR A 176 -12.50 0.38 -5.64
CA THR A 176 -12.05 0.42 -4.23
C THR A 176 -10.55 0.69 -4.06
N HIS A 177 -9.73 0.44 -5.08
CA HIS A 177 -8.27 0.56 -4.97
C HIS A 177 -7.69 1.22 -6.22
N ILE A 178 -6.40 1.57 -6.17
CA ILE A 178 -5.62 1.86 -7.37
C ILE A 178 -5.64 0.62 -8.26
N LYS A 179 -5.95 0.82 -9.54
CA LYS A 179 -6.02 -0.25 -10.53
C LYS A 179 -4.70 -0.41 -11.26
N SER A 180 -4.09 0.71 -11.69
CA SER A 180 -2.81 0.64 -12.39
C SER A 180 -2.04 1.95 -12.39
N PHE A 181 -0.73 1.81 -12.57
CA PHE A 181 0.18 2.89 -12.97
C PHE A 181 0.70 2.61 -14.37
N ASN A 182 0.74 3.64 -15.21
CA ASN A 182 1.37 3.61 -16.53
C ASN A 182 2.33 4.77 -16.63
N PHE A 183 3.54 4.56 -17.11
CA PHE A 183 4.52 5.63 -17.25
C PHE A 183 5.58 5.27 -18.28
N ASP A 184 6.20 6.30 -18.82
CA ASP A 184 7.31 6.18 -19.73
C ASP A 184 8.61 6.41 -18.97
N LEU A 185 9.57 5.50 -19.15
CA LEU A 185 10.93 5.65 -18.67
C LEU A 185 11.85 5.85 -19.88
N SER A 186 12.56 6.97 -19.92
CA SER A 186 13.46 7.31 -21.03
C SER A 186 14.91 7.36 -20.59
N THR A 187 15.82 6.75 -21.36
CA THR A 187 17.27 6.76 -21.11
C THR A 187 17.98 7.12 -22.41
N GLY A 188 18.35 8.40 -22.56
CA GLY A 188 18.87 8.90 -23.83
C GLY A 188 17.80 8.86 -24.92
N GLU A 189 18.01 8.04 -25.95
CA GLU A 189 17.06 7.83 -27.05
C GLU A 189 16.14 6.62 -26.84
N LEU A 190 16.34 5.85 -25.76
CA LEU A 190 15.54 4.66 -25.47
C LEU A 190 14.32 5.07 -24.64
N VAL A 191 13.14 4.59 -25.02
CA VAL A 191 11.88 4.80 -24.27
C VAL A 191 11.25 3.45 -23.97
N TYR A 192 11.04 3.18 -22.70
CA TYR A 192 10.35 2.02 -22.17
C TYR A 192 8.96 2.43 -21.70
N HIS A 193 7.95 1.67 -22.06
CA HIS A 193 6.59 1.86 -21.56
C HIS A 193 6.34 0.84 -20.45
N LEU A 194 6.10 1.33 -19.23
CA LEU A 194 5.86 0.49 -18.07
C LEU A 194 4.39 0.57 -17.69
N MET A 195 3.79 -0.59 -17.46
CA MET A 195 2.44 -0.73 -16.92
C MET A 195 2.50 -1.64 -15.70
N MET A 196 2.04 -1.15 -14.56
CA MET A 196 1.87 -1.90 -13.32
C MET A 196 0.38 -2.05 -13.03
N ASN A 197 -0.13 -3.28 -12.99
CA ASN A 197 -1.54 -3.56 -12.70
C ASN A 197 -1.67 -4.27 -11.35
N PHE A 198 -2.58 -3.78 -10.52
CA PHE A 198 -2.97 -4.42 -9.27
C PHE A 198 -4.06 -5.45 -9.54
N THR A 199 -3.79 -6.71 -9.21
CA THR A 199 -4.66 -7.86 -9.47
C THR A 199 -4.73 -8.79 -8.25
N ASN A 200 -5.64 -9.77 -8.28
CA ASN A 200 -5.79 -10.82 -7.26
C ASN A 200 -5.87 -10.31 -5.81
N ILE A 201 -6.50 -9.15 -5.60
CA ILE A 201 -6.68 -8.54 -4.28
C ILE A 201 -7.39 -9.53 -3.34
N ASN A 202 -6.76 -9.82 -2.19
CA ASN A 202 -7.21 -10.79 -1.18
C ASN A 202 -7.37 -12.24 -1.69
N GLN A 203 -6.71 -12.58 -2.80
CA GLN A 203 -6.79 -13.89 -3.45
C GLN A 203 -5.42 -14.48 -3.80
N THR A 204 -4.34 -13.75 -3.55
CA THR A 204 -2.99 -14.21 -3.81
C THR A 204 -2.60 -15.32 -2.85
N VAL A 205 -2.02 -16.38 -3.38
CA VAL A 205 -1.46 -17.50 -2.62
C VAL A 205 -0.05 -17.75 -3.12
N ILE A 206 0.93 -17.77 -2.21
CA ILE A 206 2.33 -17.98 -2.57
C ILE A 206 2.81 -19.32 -2.03
N GLU A 207 3.14 -20.22 -2.95
CA GLU A 207 3.75 -21.51 -2.62
C GLU A 207 5.28 -21.40 -2.66
N VAL A 208 5.90 -21.61 -1.51
CA VAL A 208 7.36 -21.56 -1.36
C VAL A 208 7.92 -22.98 -1.42
N PRO A 209 9.01 -23.22 -2.18
CA PRO A 209 9.66 -24.53 -2.23
C PRO A 209 10.02 -25.06 -0.84
N SER A 210 9.67 -26.32 -0.56
CA SER A 210 9.84 -26.95 0.76
C SER A 210 11.20 -27.62 0.98
N HIS A 211 12.02 -27.72 -0.07
CA HIS A 211 13.37 -28.30 -0.01
C HIS A 211 14.40 -27.18 -0.16
N VAL A 212 14.78 -26.61 0.98
CA VAL A 212 15.77 -25.53 1.10
C VAL A 212 16.86 -25.92 2.10
#